data_AF-A0A6A6VPN9-F1
#
_entry.id   AF-A0A6A6VPN9-F1
#
_cell.length_a   1.000
_cell.length_b   1.000
_cell.length_c   1.000
_cell.angle_alpha   90.00
_cell.angle_beta   90.00
_cell.angle_gamma   90.00
#
_symmetry.space_group_name_H-M   'P 1'
#
loop_
_entity.id
_entity.type
_entity.pdbx_description
1 polymer ?
#
loop_
_entity_poly.entity_id
_entity_poly.type
_entity_poly.pdbx_seq_one_letter_code
_entity_poly.pdbx_strand_id
1 'polypeptide(L)'
;MGVPHSTARVLAPLSFLYDFALQQYGMLSTPNMKTIHDRNISFFSPQPFFIAGFFFPQQLFQLVWLYRLYFAKGTKEELAEMSDFAAVYALGNVCIGTWMLFWNKEMLGTANVFVIINTLAQVGYMATRLKPMRTSSYNSMLTHIVSKTFAGIGVLDLLHNTSAAYFVNQPASTAIKVLTGLGFAGAAVCSDWIFGGCLVYDLIALSVGQSVVDPGWGRTLGGFAAGTAAIVGVKNWLLPPYVKGNNGYTTVEDAGEA
;
A
#
# COMPACT_ATOMS: atom_id res chain seq x y z
N MET A 1 10.38 16.24 9.41
CA MET A 1 9.63 17.48 9.13
C MET A 1 8.95 17.32 7.78
N GLY A 2 7.64 17.51 7.72
CA GLY A 2 6.86 17.52 6.48
C GLY A 2 7.05 18.79 5.66
N VAL A 3 6.42 18.84 4.49
CA VAL A 3 6.31 20.08 3.72
C VAL A 3 5.23 20.99 4.33
N PRO A 4 5.32 22.32 4.18
CA PRO A 4 4.25 23.22 4.62
C PRO A 4 2.91 22.88 3.95
N HIS A 5 1.79 23.14 4.62
CA HIS A 5 0.45 22.87 4.08
C HIS A 5 0.21 23.56 2.73
N SER A 6 0.71 24.79 2.56
CA SER A 6 0.63 25.55 1.31
C SER A 6 1.27 24.84 0.12
N THR A 7 2.34 24.07 0.36
CA THR A 7 2.99 23.19 -0.61
C THR A 7 2.23 21.88 -0.74
N ALA A 8 1.88 21.24 0.38
CA ALA A 8 1.18 19.94 0.40
C ALA A 8 -0.12 19.95 -0.41
N ARG A 9 -0.93 21.02 -0.25
CA ARG A 9 -2.22 21.20 -0.93
C ARG A 9 -2.11 21.32 -2.45
N VAL A 10 -0.93 21.60 -2.99
CA VAL A 10 -0.69 21.69 -4.43
C VAL A 10 0.04 20.45 -4.92
N LEU A 11 1.11 20.07 -4.23
CA LEU A 11 1.97 18.96 -4.61
C LEU A 11 1.20 17.63 -4.68
N ALA A 12 0.41 17.30 -3.63
CA ALA A 12 -0.26 16.01 -3.56
C ALA A 12 -1.37 15.84 -4.62
N PRO A 13 -2.27 16.82 -4.87
CA PRO A 13 -3.23 16.69 -5.97
C PRO A 13 -2.58 16.62 -7.35
N LEU A 14 -1.53 17.40 -7.60
CA LEU A 14 -0.83 17.36 -8.90
C LEU A 14 -0.13 16.03 -9.13
N SER A 15 0.51 15.44 -8.10
CA SER A 15 1.12 14.12 -8.23
C SER A 15 0.06 13.04 -8.47
N PHE A 16 -1.10 13.12 -7.81
CA PHE A 16 -2.22 12.20 -8.06
C PHE A 16 -2.72 12.29 -9.51
N LEU A 17 -2.90 13.50 -10.04
CA LEU A 17 -3.33 13.68 -11.42
C LEU A 17 -2.29 13.13 -12.42
N TYR A 18 -1.00 13.31 -12.13
CA TYR A 18 0.08 12.73 -12.91
C TYR A 18 0.01 11.20 -12.95
N ASP A 19 -0.07 10.56 -11.77
CA ASP A 19 -0.20 9.11 -11.66
C ASP A 19 -1.45 8.62 -12.37
N PHE A 20 -2.61 9.19 -12.03
CA PHE A 20 -3.90 8.82 -12.62
C PHE A 20 -3.87 8.88 -14.15
N ALA A 21 -3.34 9.96 -14.73
CA ALA A 21 -3.23 10.11 -16.18
C ALA A 21 -2.35 9.02 -16.82
N LEU A 22 -1.23 8.66 -16.17
CA LEU A 22 -0.35 7.61 -16.66
C LEU A 22 -0.93 6.22 -16.47
N GLN A 23 -1.70 5.97 -15.41
CA GLN A 23 -2.47 4.74 -15.26
C GLN A 23 -3.54 4.60 -16.36
N GLN A 24 -4.23 5.69 -16.73
CA GLN A 24 -5.15 5.67 -17.87
C GLN A 24 -4.41 5.37 -19.18
N TYR A 25 -3.25 6.01 -19.43
CA TYR A 25 -2.39 5.70 -20.57
C TYR A 25 -1.98 4.22 -20.58
N GLY A 26 -1.59 3.69 -19.41
CA GLY A 26 -1.19 2.31 -19.21
C GLY A 26 -2.25 1.29 -19.62
N MET A 27 -3.49 1.54 -19.21
CA MET A 27 -4.64 0.67 -19.51
C MET A 27 -5.15 0.82 -20.94
N LEU A 28 -5.08 2.02 -21.52
CA LEU A 28 -5.71 2.34 -22.81
C LEU A 28 -4.76 2.25 -24.02
N SER A 29 -3.45 2.18 -23.80
CA SER A 29 -2.47 2.07 -24.88
C SER A 29 -2.38 0.67 -25.48
N THR A 30 -1.64 0.51 -26.58
CA THR A 30 -1.37 -0.79 -27.20
C THR A 30 0.14 -0.93 -27.42
N PRO A 31 0.80 -1.95 -26.83
CA PRO A 31 0.23 -2.89 -25.84
C PRO A 31 -0.18 -2.18 -24.54
N ASN A 32 -1.26 -2.64 -23.91
CA ASN A 32 -1.67 -2.16 -22.58
C ASN A 32 -0.92 -2.91 -21.47
N MET A 33 -1.03 -2.40 -20.25
CA MET A 33 -0.35 -2.97 -19.07
C MET A 33 -0.66 -4.46 -18.85
N LYS A 34 -1.88 -4.92 -19.17
CA LYS A 34 -2.28 -6.33 -19.03
C LYS A 34 -1.59 -7.18 -20.09
N THR A 35 -1.54 -6.73 -21.33
CA THR A 35 -0.80 -7.41 -22.40
C THR A 35 0.67 -7.57 -22.02
N ILE A 36 1.29 -6.54 -21.43
CA ILE A 36 2.66 -6.65 -20.93
C ILE A 36 2.78 -7.66 -19.79
N HIS A 37 1.85 -7.62 -18.83
CA HIS A 37 1.80 -8.59 -17.74
C HIS A 37 1.71 -10.03 -18.26
N ASP A 38 0.78 -10.31 -19.18
CA ASP A 38 0.53 -11.63 -19.73
C ASP A 38 1.76 -12.18 -20.50
N ARG A 39 2.61 -11.30 -21.05
CA ARG A 39 3.87 -11.68 -21.73
C ARG A 39 5.01 -11.99 -20.75
N ASN A 40 4.94 -11.47 -19.53
CA ASN A 40 6.04 -11.49 -18.56
C ASN A 40 5.63 -12.20 -17.25
N ILE A 41 4.90 -13.30 -17.39
CA ILE A 41 4.43 -14.10 -16.25
C ILE A 41 5.62 -14.67 -15.48
N SER A 42 5.55 -14.63 -14.15
CA SER A 42 6.56 -15.14 -13.22
C SER A 42 5.89 -15.66 -11.94
N PHE A 43 6.69 -16.21 -11.01
CA PHE A 43 6.20 -16.81 -9.77
C PHE A 43 5.50 -15.83 -8.81
N PHE A 44 5.59 -14.51 -9.02
CA PHE A 44 4.77 -13.51 -8.32
C PHE A 44 3.85 -12.74 -9.25
N SER A 45 3.34 -13.35 -10.33
CA SER A 45 2.29 -12.74 -11.14
C SER A 45 0.93 -12.86 -10.43
N PRO A 46 0.30 -11.73 -10.03
CA PRO A 46 -1.03 -11.74 -9.43
C PRO A 46 -2.13 -11.83 -10.50
N GLN A 47 -3.36 -12.06 -10.06
CA GLN A 47 -4.53 -11.94 -10.92
C GLN A 47 -4.82 -10.44 -11.19
N PRO A 48 -4.85 -9.98 -12.47
CA PRO A 48 -4.96 -8.53 -12.77
C PRO A 48 -6.22 -7.81 -12.28
N PHE A 49 -7.36 -8.49 -12.19
CA PHE A 49 -8.61 -7.90 -11.69
C PHE A 49 -8.60 -7.70 -10.17
N PHE A 50 -7.82 -8.49 -9.41
CA PHE A 50 -7.58 -8.20 -7.99
C PHE A 50 -6.80 -6.89 -7.82
N ILE A 51 -5.84 -6.63 -8.71
CA ILE A 51 -5.11 -5.34 -8.71
C ILE A 51 -6.10 -4.19 -8.94
N ALA A 52 -6.95 -4.29 -9.97
CA ALA A 52 -7.98 -3.28 -10.21
C ALA A 52 -8.94 -3.12 -9.01
N GLY A 53 -9.34 -4.24 -8.39
CA GLY A 53 -10.19 -4.27 -7.20
C GLY A 53 -9.57 -3.62 -5.96
N PHE A 54 -8.24 -3.62 -5.83
CA PHE A 54 -7.52 -2.91 -4.78
C PHE A 54 -7.44 -1.40 -5.07
N PHE A 55 -7.02 -1.04 -6.29
CA PHE A 55 -6.79 0.36 -6.67
C PHE A 55 -8.07 1.19 -6.72
N PHE A 56 -9.21 0.62 -7.07
CA PHE A 56 -10.46 1.37 -7.16
C PHE A 56 -10.89 2.01 -5.82
N PRO A 57 -11.11 1.25 -4.72
CA PRO A 57 -11.43 1.86 -3.44
C PRO A 57 -10.30 2.74 -2.90
N GLN A 58 -9.04 2.36 -3.16
CA GLN A 58 -7.88 3.18 -2.78
C GLN A 58 -7.94 4.57 -3.42
N GLN A 59 -8.29 4.70 -4.70
CA GLN A 59 -8.44 5.98 -5.37
C GLN A 59 -9.56 6.84 -4.75
N LEU A 60 -10.67 6.23 -4.33
CA LEU A 60 -11.74 6.97 -3.66
C LEU A 60 -11.27 7.55 -2.32
N PHE A 61 -10.57 6.77 -1.50
CA PHE A 61 -10.00 7.27 -0.25
C PHE A 61 -8.97 8.37 -0.48
N GLN A 62 -8.13 8.24 -1.51
CA GLN A 62 -7.19 9.28 -1.89
C GLN A 62 -7.88 10.58 -2.28
N LEU A 63 -8.93 10.53 -3.11
CA LEU A 63 -9.68 11.72 -3.50
C LEU A 63 -10.30 12.44 -2.30
N VAL A 64 -10.88 11.68 -1.35
CA VAL A 64 -11.41 12.27 -0.11
C VAL A 64 -10.28 12.87 0.73
N TRP A 65 -9.13 12.21 0.81
CA TRP A 65 -7.96 12.70 1.55
C TRP A 65 -7.40 13.98 0.95
N LEU A 66 -7.24 14.02 -0.37
CA LEU A 66 -6.80 15.19 -1.13
C LEU A 66 -7.78 16.35 -1.01
N TYR A 67 -9.08 16.09 -1.08
CA TYR A 67 -10.12 17.11 -0.86
C TYR A 67 -9.95 17.77 0.51
N ARG A 68 -9.78 16.97 1.57
CA ARG A 68 -9.61 17.50 2.93
C ARG A 68 -8.29 18.23 3.12
N LEU A 69 -7.20 17.73 2.52
CA LEU A 69 -5.91 18.41 2.52
C LEU A 69 -6.02 19.75 1.79
N TYR A 70 -6.62 19.77 0.59
CA TYR A 70 -6.73 20.96 -0.25
C TYR A 70 -7.49 22.09 0.45
N PHE A 71 -8.66 21.76 1.02
CA PHE A 71 -9.53 22.72 1.69
C PHE A 71 -9.24 22.88 3.19
N ALA A 72 -8.08 22.40 3.67
CA ALA A 72 -7.66 22.52 5.07
C ALA A 72 -8.74 22.07 6.08
N LYS A 73 -9.44 20.96 5.80
CA LYS A 73 -10.54 20.45 6.63
C LYS A 73 -10.00 19.66 7.81
N GLY A 74 -9.70 20.31 8.93
CA GLY A 74 -9.26 19.64 10.16
C GLY A 74 -8.69 20.59 11.20
N THR A 75 -8.27 20.06 12.34
CA THR A 75 -7.45 20.82 13.30
C THR A 75 -6.04 21.04 12.77
N LYS A 76 -5.25 21.91 13.42
CA LYS A 76 -3.86 22.16 13.04
C LYS A 76 -3.02 20.88 13.09
N GLU A 77 -3.26 20.06 14.10
CA GLU A 77 -2.56 18.79 14.33
C GLU A 77 -2.89 17.76 13.23
N GLU A 78 -4.17 17.68 12.83
CA GLU A 78 -4.59 16.80 11.74
C GLU A 78 -4.00 17.22 10.40
N LEU A 79 -4.01 18.53 10.11
CA LEU A 79 -3.41 19.06 8.88
C LEU A 79 -1.89 18.88 8.86
N ALA A 80 -1.23 18.97 10.01
CA ALA A 80 0.20 18.68 10.13
C ALA A 80 0.50 17.20 9.84
N GLU A 81 -0.33 16.27 10.33
CA GLU A 81 -0.21 14.83 10.02
C GLU A 81 -0.38 14.55 8.52
N MET A 82 -1.41 15.14 7.90
CA MET A 82 -1.61 15.00 6.45
C MET A 82 -0.44 15.61 5.65
N SER A 83 0.05 16.78 6.07
CA SER A 83 1.18 17.46 5.39
C SER A 83 2.52 16.73 5.59
N ASP A 84 2.68 15.99 6.70
CA ASP A 84 3.86 15.16 6.93
C ASP A 84 3.97 14.02 5.91
N PHE A 85 2.82 13.42 5.56
CA PHE A 85 2.73 12.36 4.56
C PHE A 85 2.81 12.87 3.12
N ALA A 86 2.37 14.09 2.83
CA ALA A 86 2.18 14.60 1.48
C ALA A 86 3.40 14.48 0.55
N ALA A 87 4.62 14.63 1.06
CA ALA A 87 5.84 14.46 0.27
C ALA A 87 6.09 13.01 -0.14
N VAL A 88 5.85 12.06 0.78
CA VAL A 88 5.99 10.62 0.52
C VAL A 88 4.87 10.13 -0.41
N TYR A 89 3.66 10.65 -0.20
CA TYR A 89 2.54 10.44 -1.12
C TYR A 89 2.88 10.89 -2.54
N ALA A 90 3.42 12.11 -2.70
CA ALA A 90 3.77 12.64 -4.01
C ALA A 90 4.90 11.86 -4.68
N LEU A 91 5.94 11.47 -3.92
CA LEU A 91 6.99 10.60 -4.41
C LEU A 91 6.41 9.27 -4.93
N GLY A 92 5.50 8.66 -4.18
CA GLY A 92 4.86 7.41 -4.59
C GLY A 92 4.10 7.53 -5.91
N ASN A 93 3.24 8.56 -6.03
CA ASN A 93 2.51 8.82 -7.27
C ASN A 93 3.44 9.09 -8.46
N VAL A 94 4.52 9.85 -8.28
CA VAL A 94 5.50 10.08 -9.34
C VAL A 94 6.19 8.76 -9.74
N CYS A 95 6.56 7.94 -8.76
CA CYS A 95 7.17 6.64 -9.02
C CYS A 95 6.23 5.68 -9.76
N ILE A 96 4.97 5.55 -9.33
CA ILE A 96 4.00 4.66 -9.96
C ILE A 96 3.62 5.16 -11.36
N GLY A 97 3.37 6.46 -11.52
CA GLY A 97 3.11 7.02 -12.85
C GLY A 97 4.30 6.79 -13.80
N THR A 98 5.53 7.05 -13.34
CA THR A 98 6.74 6.84 -14.15
C THR A 98 6.98 5.35 -14.44
N TRP A 99 6.73 4.48 -13.47
CA TRP A 99 6.76 3.03 -13.65
C TRP A 99 5.89 2.61 -14.82
N MET A 100 4.67 3.14 -14.94
CA MET A 100 3.74 2.79 -16.02
C MET A 100 4.31 3.10 -17.41
N LEU A 101 5.05 4.20 -17.57
CA LEU A 101 5.70 4.53 -18.85
C LEU A 101 6.76 3.49 -19.25
N PHE A 102 7.55 3.01 -18.30
CA PHE A 102 8.58 2.00 -18.56
C PHE A 102 7.99 0.60 -18.69
N TRP A 103 6.97 0.28 -17.91
CA TRP A 103 6.22 -0.97 -17.99
C TRP A 103 5.61 -1.15 -19.38
N ASN A 104 4.90 -0.16 -19.92
CA ASN A 104 4.28 -0.26 -21.24
C ASN A 104 5.29 -0.32 -22.40
N LYS A 105 6.54 0.05 -22.16
CA LYS A 105 7.65 -0.12 -23.12
C LYS A 105 8.43 -1.43 -22.91
N GLU A 106 7.95 -2.33 -22.05
CA GLU A 106 8.62 -3.57 -21.65
C GLU A 106 10.03 -3.34 -21.06
N MET A 107 10.32 -2.14 -20.56
CA MET A 107 11.58 -1.81 -19.88
C MET A 107 11.51 -2.20 -18.39
N LEU A 108 11.25 -3.48 -18.12
CA LEU A 108 10.85 -3.98 -16.80
C LEU A 108 11.89 -3.74 -15.71
N GLY A 109 13.19 -3.84 -16.02
CA GLY A 109 14.25 -3.52 -15.07
C GLY A 109 14.22 -2.07 -14.60
N THR A 110 14.03 -1.12 -15.53
CA THR A 110 13.88 0.30 -15.22
C THR A 110 12.57 0.57 -14.47
N ALA A 111 11.48 -0.07 -14.89
CA ALA A 111 10.21 0.02 -14.19
C ALA A 111 10.36 -0.41 -12.72
N ASN A 112 11.06 -1.53 -12.47
CA ASN A 112 11.27 -2.04 -11.12
C ASN A 112 12.05 -1.09 -10.20
N VAL A 113 12.95 -0.25 -10.73
CA VAL A 113 13.66 0.77 -9.94
C VAL A 113 12.66 1.73 -9.26
N PHE A 114 11.65 2.19 -9.99
CA PHE A 114 10.64 3.10 -9.43
C PHE A 114 9.75 2.41 -8.41
N VAL A 115 9.43 1.14 -8.63
CA VAL A 115 8.68 0.33 -7.65
C VAL A 115 9.47 0.14 -6.36
N ILE A 116 10.78 -0.13 -6.45
CA ILE A 116 11.66 -0.22 -5.27
C ILE A 116 11.65 1.11 -4.50
N ILE A 117 11.84 2.24 -5.18
CA ILE A 117 11.84 3.57 -4.54
C ILE A 117 10.50 3.83 -3.85
N ASN A 118 9.37 3.60 -4.54
CA ASN A 118 8.04 3.75 -3.95
C ASN A 118 7.89 2.88 -2.70
N THR A 119 8.14 1.58 -2.83
CA THR A 119 7.91 0.61 -1.76
C THR A 119 8.74 0.94 -0.52
N LEU A 120 10.04 1.22 -0.69
CA LEU A 120 10.90 1.62 0.41
C LEU A 120 10.45 2.93 1.06
N ALA A 121 9.99 3.91 0.28
CA ALA A 121 9.50 5.18 0.82
C ALA A 121 8.20 5.00 1.61
N GLN A 122 7.22 4.26 1.09
CA GLN A 122 5.93 4.05 1.75
C GLN A 122 6.07 3.20 3.03
N VAL A 123 6.75 2.06 2.92
CA VAL A 123 7.00 1.18 4.08
C VAL A 123 7.88 1.88 5.11
N GLY A 124 8.93 2.58 4.66
CA GLY A 124 9.80 3.37 5.53
C GLY A 124 9.05 4.47 6.28
N TYR A 125 8.18 5.22 5.61
CA TYR A 125 7.34 6.23 6.26
C TYR A 125 6.40 5.61 7.29
N MET A 126 5.71 4.53 6.93
CA MET A 126 4.82 3.80 7.83
C MET A 126 5.55 3.27 9.07
N ALA A 127 6.77 2.75 8.90
CA ALA A 127 7.52 2.13 9.98
C ALA A 127 8.19 3.15 10.93
N THR A 128 8.52 4.35 10.45
CA THR A 128 9.39 5.29 11.19
C THR A 128 8.76 6.64 11.52
N ARG A 129 7.75 7.08 10.76
CA ARG A 129 7.18 8.43 10.89
C ARG A 129 5.69 8.44 11.18
N LEU A 130 4.95 7.45 10.68
CA LEU A 130 3.52 7.37 10.91
C LEU A 130 3.22 7.08 12.39
N LYS A 131 2.64 8.07 13.07
CA LYS A 131 2.21 7.93 14.47
C LYS A 131 1.05 6.94 14.59
N PRO A 132 0.74 6.43 15.80
CA PRO A 132 -0.44 5.62 16.01
C PRO A 132 -1.73 6.33 15.56
N MET A 133 -2.63 5.56 14.93
CA MET A 133 -3.89 6.09 14.40
C MET A 133 -4.79 6.58 15.53
N ARG A 134 -5.33 7.80 15.41
CA ARG A 134 -6.37 8.32 16.31
C ARG A 134 -7.74 7.99 15.74
N THR A 135 -8.46 7.03 16.32
CA THR A 135 -9.75 6.57 15.80
C THR A 135 -10.89 7.57 15.95
N SER A 136 -10.71 8.59 16.80
CA SER A 136 -11.65 9.72 16.92
C SER A 136 -11.42 10.80 15.85
N SER A 137 -10.29 10.76 15.13
CA SER A 137 -9.93 11.74 14.11
C SER A 137 -10.16 11.16 12.71
N TYR A 138 -11.13 11.72 12.00
CA TYR A 138 -11.41 11.32 10.63
C TYR A 138 -10.19 11.49 9.71
N ASN A 139 -9.45 12.58 9.87
CA ASN A 139 -8.24 12.85 9.08
C ASN A 139 -7.09 11.89 9.40
N SER A 140 -6.92 11.51 10.66
CA SER A 140 -5.91 10.52 11.05
C SER A 140 -6.26 9.15 10.46
N MET A 141 -7.52 8.70 10.62
CA MET A 141 -7.98 7.46 9.99
C MET A 141 -7.76 7.46 8.48
N LEU A 142 -8.12 8.55 7.80
CA LEU A 142 -7.99 8.65 6.36
C LEU A 142 -6.52 8.67 5.90
N THR A 143 -5.64 9.36 6.63
CA THR A 143 -4.19 9.35 6.36
C THR A 143 -3.60 7.96 6.54
N HIS A 144 -4.05 7.22 7.56
CA HIS A 144 -3.66 5.83 7.75
C HIS A 144 -4.16 4.92 6.63
N ILE A 145 -5.43 5.05 6.22
CA ILE A 145 -5.97 4.27 5.10
C ILE A 145 -5.14 4.53 3.84
N VAL A 146 -4.91 5.78 3.46
CA VAL A 146 -4.16 6.11 2.24
C VAL A 146 -2.70 5.66 2.32
N SER A 147 -1.99 5.99 3.41
CA SER A 147 -0.57 5.64 3.53
C SER A 147 -0.33 4.13 3.62
N LYS A 148 -1.17 3.40 4.36
CA LYS A 148 -0.99 1.96 4.55
C LYS A 148 -1.44 1.13 3.36
N THR A 149 -2.44 1.60 2.60
CA THR A 149 -2.79 0.95 1.33
C THR A 149 -1.72 1.19 0.27
N PHE A 150 -1.09 2.38 0.23
CA PHE A 150 0.10 2.64 -0.60
C PHE A 150 1.28 1.73 -0.24
N ALA A 151 1.56 1.57 1.06
CA ALA A 151 2.60 0.66 1.52
C ALA A 151 2.26 -0.80 1.22
N GLY A 152 1.00 -1.19 1.39
CA GLY A 152 0.47 -2.52 1.10
C GLY A 152 0.69 -2.92 -0.35
N ILE A 153 0.12 -2.16 -1.29
CA ILE A 153 0.28 -2.46 -2.72
C ILE A 153 1.75 -2.40 -3.16
N GLY A 154 2.57 -1.55 -2.52
CA GLY A 154 4.01 -1.52 -2.75
C GLY A 154 4.70 -2.87 -2.48
N VAL A 155 4.25 -3.63 -1.47
CA VAL A 155 4.79 -4.98 -1.21
C VAL A 155 4.49 -5.91 -2.39
N LEU A 156 3.24 -5.93 -2.87
CA LEU A 156 2.87 -6.73 -4.03
C LEU A 156 3.61 -6.29 -5.29
N ASP A 157 3.67 -4.98 -5.54
CA ASP A 157 4.36 -4.42 -6.69
C ASP A 157 5.83 -4.79 -6.68
N LEU A 158 6.52 -4.71 -5.53
CA LEU A 158 7.92 -5.09 -5.40
C LEU A 158 8.14 -6.56 -5.77
N LEU A 159 7.30 -7.46 -5.26
CA LEU A 159 7.39 -8.90 -5.56
C LEU A 159 7.13 -9.14 -7.04
N HIS A 160 6.01 -8.63 -7.57
CA HIS A 160 5.58 -8.85 -8.94
C HIS A 160 6.56 -8.26 -9.96
N ASN A 161 6.97 -7.00 -9.79
CA ASN A 161 7.83 -6.32 -10.73
C ASN A 161 9.25 -6.87 -10.70
N THR A 162 9.77 -7.23 -9.52
CA THR A 162 11.09 -7.86 -9.43
C THR A 162 11.07 -9.23 -10.12
N SER A 163 10.03 -10.05 -9.91
CA SER A 163 9.95 -11.35 -10.58
C SER A 163 9.71 -11.22 -12.09
N ALA A 164 8.88 -10.28 -12.53
CA ALA A 164 8.64 -10.01 -13.95
C ALA A 164 9.87 -9.43 -14.65
N ALA A 165 10.71 -8.66 -13.97
CA ALA A 165 11.91 -8.08 -14.58
C ALA A 165 13.06 -9.08 -14.75
N TYR A 166 13.22 -10.02 -13.81
CA TYR A 166 14.44 -10.85 -13.73
C TYR A 166 14.20 -12.35 -13.75
N PHE A 167 12.96 -12.81 -13.63
CA PHE A 167 12.61 -14.22 -13.44
C PHE A 167 11.37 -14.65 -14.25
N VAL A 168 11.22 -14.10 -15.45
CA VAL A 168 10.13 -14.47 -16.37
C VAL A 168 10.15 -15.97 -16.65
N ASN A 169 8.97 -16.59 -16.63
CA ASN A 169 8.74 -18.02 -16.84
C ASN A 169 9.50 -18.95 -15.88
N GLN A 170 9.99 -18.44 -14.74
CA GLN A 170 10.62 -19.25 -13.71
C GLN A 170 9.58 -19.71 -12.67
N PRO A 171 9.63 -20.99 -12.23
CA PRO A 171 8.80 -21.46 -11.12
C PRO A 171 9.34 -20.97 -9.77
N ALA A 172 8.49 -20.97 -8.74
CA ALA A 172 8.92 -20.67 -7.38
C ALA A 172 9.83 -21.79 -6.83
N SER A 173 11.09 -21.46 -6.56
CA SER A 173 12.01 -22.37 -5.89
C SER A 173 11.64 -22.58 -4.43
N THR A 174 12.14 -23.64 -3.79
CA THR A 174 11.92 -23.88 -2.35
C THR A 174 12.35 -22.68 -1.49
N ALA A 175 13.47 -22.04 -1.85
CA ALA A 175 13.93 -20.84 -1.15
C ALA A 175 12.93 -19.68 -1.26
N ILE A 176 12.38 -19.42 -2.46
CA ILE A 176 11.35 -18.40 -2.65
C ILE A 176 10.11 -18.71 -1.81
N LYS A 177 9.66 -19.96 -1.78
CA LYS A 177 8.49 -20.38 -0.99
C LYS A 177 8.70 -20.12 0.51
N VAL A 178 9.85 -20.51 1.05
CA VAL A 178 10.19 -20.30 2.47
C VAL A 178 10.33 -18.82 2.80
N LEU A 179 11.07 -18.06 2.00
CA LEU A 179 11.26 -16.62 2.23
C LEU A 179 9.95 -15.84 2.13
N THR A 180 9.05 -16.23 1.21
CA THR A 180 7.71 -15.64 1.12
C THR A 180 6.93 -15.89 2.41
N GLY A 181 6.86 -17.14 2.87
CA GLY A 181 6.14 -17.49 4.09
C GLY A 181 6.68 -16.74 5.32
N LEU A 182 8.01 -16.72 5.50
CA LEU A 182 8.66 -16.02 6.61
C LEU A 182 8.48 -14.49 6.50
N GLY A 183 8.61 -13.93 5.31
CA GLY A 183 8.46 -12.50 5.06
C GLY A 183 7.06 -12.01 5.37
N PHE A 184 6.02 -12.69 4.87
CA PHE A 184 4.63 -12.33 5.16
C PHE A 184 4.25 -12.57 6.61
N ALA A 185 4.71 -13.65 7.26
CA ALA A 185 4.50 -13.86 8.68
C ALA A 185 5.15 -12.75 9.53
N GLY A 186 6.40 -12.38 9.23
CA GLY A 186 7.08 -11.29 9.92
C GLY A 186 6.39 -9.93 9.72
N ALA A 187 6.01 -9.61 8.49
CA ALA A 187 5.26 -8.40 8.19
C ALA A 187 3.89 -8.38 8.88
N ALA A 188 3.20 -9.52 8.97
CA ALA A 188 1.92 -9.67 9.66
C ALA A 188 2.03 -9.33 11.15
N VAL A 189 3.05 -9.85 11.84
CA VAL A 189 3.31 -9.57 13.27
C VAL A 189 3.49 -8.06 13.51
N CYS A 190 4.16 -7.38 12.59
CA CYS A 190 4.42 -5.93 12.66
C CYS A 190 3.27 -5.05 12.13
N SER A 191 2.17 -5.64 11.66
CA SER A 191 1.09 -4.90 10.98
C SER A 191 -0.09 -4.56 11.89
N ASP A 192 -0.88 -3.57 11.48
CA ASP A 192 -2.24 -3.35 11.97
C ASP A 192 -3.28 -3.92 11.01
N TRP A 193 -4.56 -3.72 11.31
CA TRP A 193 -5.65 -4.23 10.47
C TRP A 193 -5.58 -3.75 9.02
N ILE A 194 -5.15 -2.51 8.78
CA ILE A 194 -5.13 -1.93 7.43
C ILE A 194 -3.97 -2.51 6.62
N PHE A 195 -2.74 -2.38 7.11
CA PHE A 195 -1.58 -2.90 6.38
C PHE A 195 -1.60 -4.43 6.30
N GLY A 196 -1.95 -5.10 7.40
CA GLY A 196 -2.08 -6.56 7.44
C GLY A 196 -3.18 -7.08 6.52
N GLY A 197 -4.30 -6.35 6.42
CA GLY A 197 -5.34 -6.65 5.43
C GLY A 197 -4.85 -6.57 3.99
N CYS A 198 -4.00 -5.58 3.67
CA CYS A 198 -3.35 -5.50 2.36
C CYS A 198 -2.47 -6.73 2.10
N LEU A 199 -1.62 -7.12 3.06
CA LEU A 199 -0.75 -8.31 2.91
C LEU A 199 -1.55 -9.60 2.63
N VAL A 200 -2.68 -9.77 3.33
CA VAL A 200 -3.59 -10.90 3.06
C VAL A 200 -4.16 -10.80 1.65
N TYR A 201 -4.63 -9.63 1.24
CA TYR A 201 -5.17 -9.39 -0.10
C TYR A 201 -4.14 -9.68 -1.19
N ASP A 202 -2.89 -9.25 -1.00
CA ASP A 202 -1.78 -9.47 -1.93
C ASP A 202 -1.52 -10.96 -2.13
N LEU A 203 -1.47 -11.74 -1.04
CA LEU A 203 -1.32 -13.19 -1.11
C LEU A 203 -2.50 -13.88 -1.80
N ILE A 204 -3.72 -13.38 -1.63
CA ILE A 204 -4.89 -13.88 -2.35
C ILE A 204 -4.76 -13.57 -3.84
N ALA A 205 -4.40 -12.34 -4.21
CA ALA A 205 -4.20 -11.93 -5.60
C ALA A 205 -3.13 -12.79 -6.29
N LEU A 206 -2.01 -13.05 -5.59
CA LEU A 206 -0.96 -13.97 -6.03
C LEU A 206 -1.47 -15.42 -6.12
N SER A 207 -2.17 -15.91 -5.10
CA SER A 207 -2.73 -17.27 -5.08
C SER A 207 -3.64 -17.53 -6.27
N VAL A 208 -4.53 -16.59 -6.59
CA VAL A 208 -5.46 -16.71 -7.72
C VAL A 208 -4.70 -16.60 -9.04
N GLY A 209 -3.75 -15.66 -9.17
CA GLY A 209 -2.93 -15.52 -10.36
C GLY A 209 -2.11 -16.77 -10.67
N GLN A 210 -1.51 -17.35 -9.64
CA GLN A 210 -0.70 -18.56 -9.76
C GLN A 210 -1.55 -19.83 -9.90
N SER A 211 -2.83 -19.82 -9.52
CA SER A 211 -3.69 -21.02 -9.66
C SER A 211 -3.84 -21.54 -11.10
N VAL A 212 -3.62 -20.67 -12.09
CA VAL A 212 -3.66 -21.03 -13.52
C VAL A 212 -2.27 -21.27 -14.12
N VAL A 213 -1.20 -20.85 -13.45
CA VAL A 213 0.19 -20.95 -13.92
C VAL A 213 0.92 -22.10 -13.23
N ASP A 214 0.90 -22.13 -11.91
CA ASP A 214 1.41 -23.18 -11.03
C ASP A 214 0.40 -23.43 -9.89
N PRO A 215 -0.53 -24.39 -10.08
CA PRO A 215 -1.56 -24.69 -9.07
C PRO A 215 -1.00 -25.14 -7.71
N GLY A 216 0.22 -25.68 -7.66
CA GLY A 216 0.88 -26.06 -6.41
C GLY A 216 1.35 -24.82 -5.64
N TRP A 217 1.99 -23.89 -6.34
CA TRP A 217 2.40 -22.62 -5.76
C TRP A 217 1.21 -21.75 -5.37
N GLY A 218 0.18 -21.65 -6.22
CA GLY A 218 -1.07 -20.95 -5.91
C GLY A 218 -1.70 -21.44 -4.60
N ARG A 219 -1.84 -22.76 -4.39
CA ARG A 219 -2.34 -23.31 -3.12
C ARG A 219 -1.47 -22.97 -1.91
N THR A 220 -0.15 -22.94 -2.09
CA THR A 220 0.78 -22.57 -1.02
C THR A 220 0.62 -21.10 -0.62
N LEU A 221 0.52 -20.20 -1.59
CA LEU A 221 0.22 -18.78 -1.38
C LEU A 221 -1.13 -18.58 -0.67
N GLY A 222 -2.16 -19.35 -1.05
CA GLY A 222 -3.45 -19.35 -0.36
C GLY A 222 -3.34 -19.78 1.11
N GLY A 223 -2.49 -20.79 1.40
CA GLY A 223 -2.16 -21.18 2.76
C GLY A 223 -1.44 -20.07 3.54
N PHE A 224 -0.49 -19.37 2.91
CA PHE A 224 0.14 -18.20 3.50
C PHE A 224 -0.84 -17.06 3.76
N ALA A 225 -1.83 -16.85 2.87
CA ALA A 225 -2.86 -15.84 3.07
C ALA A 225 -3.68 -16.12 4.34
N ALA A 226 -4.11 -17.38 4.52
CA ALA A 226 -4.84 -17.81 5.70
C ALA A 226 -4.00 -17.66 6.99
N GLY A 227 -2.74 -18.09 6.96
CA GLY A 227 -1.83 -17.93 8.09
C GLY A 227 -1.56 -16.46 8.44
N THR A 228 -1.34 -15.62 7.42
CA THR A 228 -1.17 -14.17 7.57
C THR A 228 -2.41 -13.54 8.19
N ALA A 229 -3.62 -13.90 7.71
CA ALA A 229 -4.88 -13.41 8.27
C ALA A 229 -5.05 -13.81 9.74
N ALA A 230 -4.68 -15.03 10.11
CA ALA A 230 -4.71 -15.49 11.50
C ALA A 230 -3.76 -14.68 12.39
N ILE A 231 -2.51 -14.44 11.95
CA ILE A 231 -1.54 -13.63 12.70
C ILE A 231 -2.06 -12.21 12.89
N VAL A 232 -2.49 -11.54 11.81
CA VAL A 232 -3.03 -10.18 11.85
C VAL A 232 -4.24 -10.10 12.78
N GLY A 233 -5.17 -11.06 12.64
CA GLY A 233 -6.40 -11.10 13.42
C GLY A 233 -6.14 -11.29 14.92
N VAL A 234 -5.37 -12.30 15.29
CA VAL A 234 -5.04 -12.59 16.70
C VAL A 234 -4.25 -11.44 17.31
N LYS A 235 -3.18 -10.99 16.64
CA LYS A 235 -2.31 -9.92 17.17
C LYS A 235 -3.10 -8.63 17.40
N ASN A 236 -3.93 -8.20 16.46
CA ASN A 236 -4.61 -6.92 16.58
C ASN A 236 -5.87 -6.98 17.44
N TRP A 237 -6.42 -8.17 17.69
CA TRP A 237 -7.42 -8.36 18.72
C TRP A 237 -6.79 -8.26 20.13
N LEU A 238 -5.67 -8.93 20.35
CA LEU A 238 -4.99 -8.94 21.66
C LEU A 238 -4.28 -7.61 21.97
N LEU A 239 -3.69 -6.97 20.95
CA LEU A 239 -2.88 -5.75 21.06
C LEU A 239 -3.32 -4.73 20.01
N PRO A 240 -4.43 -3.99 20.25
CA PRO A 240 -4.94 -3.00 19.31
C PRO A 240 -3.92 -1.86 19.14
N PRO A 241 -3.48 -1.54 17.91
CA PRO A 241 -2.40 -0.57 17.67
C PRO A 241 -2.90 0.88 17.60
N TYR A 242 -4.09 1.16 18.12
CA TYR A 242 -4.80 2.42 17.92
C TYR A 242 -5.02 3.18 19.22
N VAL A 243 -4.97 4.50 19.15
CA VAL A 243 -5.29 5.38 20.27
C VAL A 243 -6.77 5.71 20.21
N LYS A 244 -7.53 5.22 21.20
CA LYS A 244 -8.90 5.68 21.45
C LYS A 244 -8.82 7.06 22.11
N GLY A 245 -9.61 8.02 21.64
CA GLY A 245 -9.69 9.32 22.30
C GLY A 245 -10.22 9.15 23.73
N ASN A 246 -9.62 9.84 24.71
CA ASN A 246 -10.29 10.07 25.98
C ASN A 246 -11.57 10.86 25.68
N ASN A 247 -12.73 10.28 25.98
CA ASN A 247 -13.94 11.07 26.15
C ASN A 247 -13.61 12.05 27.27
N GLY A 248 -13.52 13.35 26.99
CA GLY A 248 -12.99 14.39 27.89
C GLY A 248 -13.81 14.65 29.16
N TYR A 249 -14.26 13.61 29.84
CA TYR A 249 -14.79 13.64 31.19
C TYR A 249 -13.65 13.32 32.14
N THR A 250 -13.12 14.34 32.79
CA THR A 250 -12.46 14.16 34.10
C THR A 250 -13.53 13.78 35.10
N THR A 251 -13.28 12.73 35.88
CA THR A 251 -14.08 12.43 37.06
C THR A 251 -13.93 13.57 38.06
N VAL A 252 -15.01 13.91 38.78
CA VAL A 252 -15.03 15.03 39.75
C VAL A 252 -13.95 14.86 40.85
N GLU A 253 -13.44 13.65 41.05
CA GLU A 253 -12.31 13.36 41.95
C GLU A 253 -10.98 14.02 41.53
N ASP A 254 -10.74 14.25 40.23
CA ASP A 254 -9.49 14.86 39.74
C ASP A 254 -9.47 16.40 39.83
N ALA A 255 -10.60 17.02 40.20
CA ALA A 255 -10.73 18.47 40.33
C ALA A 255 -10.56 18.96 41.79
N GLY A 256 -10.35 18.03 42.74
CA GLY A 256 -10.21 18.33 44.17
C GLY A 256 -8.77 18.53 44.67
N GLU A 257 -7.76 18.28 43.84
CA GLU A 257 -6.35 18.43 44.19
C GLU A 257 -5.66 19.47 43.27
N ALA A 258 -6.09 20.73 43.36
CA ALA A 258 -5.34 21.89 42.87
C ALA A 258 -5.57 23.11 43.78
#